data_AF-A0AAE6M7K3-F1
#
_entry.id   AF-A0AAE6M7K3-F1
#
_cell.length_a   1.000
_cell.length_b   1.000
_cell.length_c   1.000
_cell.angle_alpha   90.00
_cell.angle_beta   90.00
_cell.angle_gamma   90.00
#
_symmetry.space_group_name_H-M   'P 1'
#
loop_
_entity.id
_entity.type
_entity.pdbx_description
1 polymer ?
#
loop_
_entity_poly.entity_id
_entity_poly.type
_entity_poly.pdbx_seq_one_letter_code
_entity_poly.pdbx_strand_id
1 'polypeptide(L)'
;MENYYRILGVRPSASIVEIKHSFRKKAKLLHPDIPSNAASSADRKNREKEMQLLITAYEVLINPKLRAELDTFYARFQKETVDSGFDYRLWLVGQTDLESRTQLIVFDLFHNLEEEAVAEYLRLRAAPKSFWLSLYMDREDFMDFGFILAEELYFRDHHYEAFVILEEIIYEELKKNYFKHFFPEVLKLAKTLIIGKIIPALGDDIALECYEAAVDFGFESSITAELYKKMGECHLRIGDKELAIHCFRQALALNPRIRGISSTKMHTILENI
;
A
#
# COMPACT_ATOMS: atom_id res chain seq x y z
N MET A 1 -13.52 1.41 2.22
CA MET A 1 -13.01 0.67 3.36
C MET A 1 -13.54 -0.75 3.44
N GLU A 2 -12.72 -1.71 2.98
CA GLU A 2 -12.63 -2.96 3.72
C GLU A 2 -12.01 -2.69 5.11
N ASN A 3 -12.86 -2.20 6.01
CA ASN A 3 -12.55 -1.99 7.41
C ASN A 3 -11.86 -3.27 7.96
N TYR A 4 -10.78 -3.18 8.74
CA TYR A 4 -10.16 -4.38 9.34
C TYR A 4 -11.19 -5.25 10.10
N TYR A 5 -12.27 -4.64 10.61
CA TYR A 5 -13.43 -5.35 11.14
C TYR A 5 -14.16 -6.18 10.07
N ARG A 6 -14.37 -5.67 8.85
CA ARG A 6 -14.93 -6.42 7.70
C ARG A 6 -13.99 -7.50 7.18
N ILE A 7 -12.70 -7.22 7.06
CA ILE A 7 -11.69 -8.23 6.68
C ILE A 7 -11.71 -9.39 7.68
N LEU A 8 -11.89 -9.10 8.98
CA LEU A 8 -12.09 -10.14 9.98
C LEU A 8 -13.52 -10.65 10.08
N GLY A 9 -14.51 -10.00 9.49
CA GLY A 9 -15.93 -10.37 9.56
C GLY A 9 -16.54 -10.18 10.95
N VAL A 10 -16.06 -9.19 11.70
CA VAL A 10 -16.47 -8.86 13.07
C VAL A 10 -17.03 -7.43 13.12
N ARG A 11 -17.71 -7.06 14.21
CA ARG A 11 -18.21 -5.70 14.43
C ARG A 11 -17.12 -4.81 15.07
N PRO A 12 -17.19 -3.48 14.95
CA PRO A 12 -16.30 -2.56 15.68
C PRO A 12 -16.35 -2.73 17.21
N SER A 13 -17.49 -3.22 17.74
CA SER A 13 -17.66 -3.54 19.16
C SER A 13 -17.12 -4.92 19.55
N ALA A 14 -16.48 -5.67 18.64
CA ALA A 14 -16.05 -7.04 18.90
C ALA A 14 -14.96 -7.12 19.97
N SER A 15 -15.10 -8.11 20.85
CA SER A 15 -14.12 -8.44 21.87
C SER A 15 -12.85 -9.06 21.26
N ILE A 16 -11.74 -9.01 22.00
CA ILE A 16 -10.47 -9.66 21.62
C ILE A 16 -10.68 -11.17 21.35
N VAL A 17 -11.58 -11.82 22.09
CA VAL A 17 -11.89 -13.24 21.93
C VAL A 17 -12.59 -13.50 20.59
N GLU A 18 -13.55 -12.66 20.22
CA GLU A 18 -14.26 -12.74 18.94
C GLU A 18 -13.32 -12.47 17.75
N ILE A 19 -12.43 -11.48 17.88
CA ILE A 19 -11.40 -11.19 16.87
C ILE A 19 -10.48 -12.42 16.66
N LYS A 20 -9.96 -13.01 17.74
CA LYS A 20 -9.14 -14.24 17.68
C LYS A 20 -9.91 -15.43 17.10
N HIS A 21 -11.20 -15.56 17.42
CA HIS A 21 -12.02 -16.63 16.90
C HIS A 21 -12.25 -16.47 15.39
N SER A 22 -12.63 -15.27 14.96
CA SER A 22 -12.91 -14.98 13.56
C SER A 22 -11.65 -15.09 12.69
N PHE A 23 -10.50 -14.61 13.18
CA PHE A 23 -9.21 -14.79 12.53
C PHE A 23 -8.91 -16.27 12.29
N ARG A 24 -8.97 -17.12 13.34
CA ARG A 24 -8.71 -18.56 13.20
C ARG A 24 -9.66 -19.24 12.21
N LYS A 25 -10.93 -18.84 12.21
CA LYS A 25 -11.93 -19.37 11.29
C LYS A 25 -11.61 -19.01 9.83
N LYS A 26 -11.34 -17.72 9.55
CA LYS A 26 -11.01 -17.26 8.19
C LYS A 26 -9.65 -17.77 7.71
N ALA A 27 -8.64 -17.81 8.58
CA ALA A 27 -7.30 -18.30 8.25
C ALA A 27 -7.33 -19.80 7.89
N LYS A 28 -8.18 -20.59 8.58
CA LYS A 28 -8.39 -21.99 8.21
C LYS A 28 -8.96 -22.12 6.80
N LEU A 29 -9.94 -21.30 6.43
CA LEU A 29 -10.58 -21.33 5.10
C LEU A 29 -9.63 -20.93 3.97
N LEU A 30 -8.72 -19.98 4.25
CA LEU A 30 -7.74 -19.46 3.28
C LEU A 30 -6.45 -20.29 3.21
N HIS A 31 -6.30 -21.34 4.02
CA HIS A 31 -5.06 -22.12 4.07
C HIS A 31 -4.82 -22.90 2.75
N PRO A 32 -3.56 -22.95 2.25
CA PRO A 32 -3.23 -23.64 1.00
C PRO A 32 -3.45 -25.16 1.04
N ASP A 33 -3.48 -25.77 2.23
CA ASP A 33 -3.68 -27.22 2.41
C ASP A 33 -5.15 -27.68 2.27
N ILE A 34 -6.10 -26.79 1.98
CA ILE A 34 -7.49 -27.20 1.69
C ILE A 34 -7.59 -27.61 0.21
N PRO A 35 -7.96 -28.87 -0.11
CA PRO A 35 -7.95 -29.39 -1.49
C PRO A 35 -8.87 -28.65 -2.47
N SER A 36 -9.92 -27.98 -2.00
CA SER A 36 -10.79 -27.14 -2.84
C SER A 36 -10.11 -25.85 -3.33
N ASN A 37 -8.91 -25.55 -2.81
CA ASN A 37 -8.17 -24.32 -3.09
C ASN A 37 -7.11 -24.48 -4.20
N ALA A 38 -7.18 -25.54 -5.01
CA ALA A 38 -6.28 -25.80 -6.13
C ALA A 38 -6.95 -25.50 -7.48
N ALA A 39 -7.31 -24.25 -7.72
CA ALA A 39 -7.70 -23.75 -9.05
C ALA A 39 -6.71 -22.64 -9.42
N SER A 40 -6.12 -22.73 -10.63
CA SER A 40 -5.22 -21.78 -11.30
C SER A 40 -4.03 -21.15 -10.51
N SER A 41 -3.07 -20.57 -11.24
CA SER A 41 -1.97 -19.78 -10.64
C SER A 41 -2.44 -18.40 -10.15
N ALA A 42 -3.47 -17.83 -10.77
CA ALA A 42 -4.05 -16.54 -10.42
C ALA A 42 -4.81 -16.59 -9.09
N ASP A 43 -5.61 -17.64 -8.85
CA ASP A 43 -6.37 -17.76 -7.59
C ASP A 43 -5.46 -18.05 -6.39
N ARG A 44 -4.25 -18.60 -6.63
CA ARG A 44 -3.24 -18.75 -5.58
C ARG A 44 -2.71 -17.38 -5.14
N LYS A 45 -2.36 -16.51 -6.11
CA LYS A 45 -1.85 -15.16 -5.85
C LYS A 45 -2.91 -14.29 -5.14
N ASN A 46 -4.18 -14.43 -5.51
CA ASN A 46 -5.26 -13.70 -4.84
C ASN A 46 -5.50 -14.18 -3.40
N ARG A 47 -5.49 -15.49 -3.15
CA ARG A 47 -5.61 -16.01 -1.78
C ARG A 47 -4.43 -15.68 -0.88
N GLU A 48 -3.21 -15.64 -1.42
CA GLU A 48 -2.05 -15.16 -0.68
C GLU A 48 -2.23 -13.71 -0.23
N LYS A 49 -2.79 -12.84 -1.10
CA LYS A 49 -3.15 -11.48 -0.72
C LYS A 49 -4.21 -11.49 0.39
N GLU A 50 -5.32 -12.19 0.21
CA GLU A 50 -6.40 -12.27 1.21
C GLU A 50 -5.89 -12.75 2.58
N MET A 51 -4.99 -13.74 2.60
CA MET A 51 -4.36 -14.23 3.82
C MET A 51 -3.50 -13.15 4.49
N GLN A 52 -2.65 -12.45 3.72
CA GLN A 52 -1.78 -11.40 4.25
C GLN A 52 -2.60 -10.25 4.87
N LEU A 53 -3.76 -9.96 4.28
CA LEU A 53 -4.69 -8.95 4.78
C LEU A 53 -5.42 -9.38 6.03
N LEU A 54 -5.85 -10.63 6.07
CA LEU A 54 -6.43 -11.21 7.26
C LEU A 54 -5.46 -11.15 8.46
N ILE A 55 -4.18 -11.42 8.22
CA ILE A 55 -3.12 -11.32 9.23
C ILE A 55 -2.95 -9.86 9.68
N THR A 56 -2.84 -8.93 8.73
CA THR A 56 -2.64 -7.51 9.04
C THR A 56 -3.82 -6.92 9.82
N ALA A 57 -5.06 -7.19 9.38
CA ALA A 57 -6.26 -6.78 10.10
C ALA A 57 -6.29 -7.35 11.52
N TYR A 58 -5.86 -8.60 11.71
CA TYR A 58 -5.77 -9.19 13.04
C TYR A 58 -4.70 -8.53 13.92
N GLU A 59 -3.51 -8.27 13.39
CA GLU A 59 -2.40 -7.63 14.11
C GLU A 59 -2.76 -6.21 14.59
N VAL A 60 -3.45 -5.44 13.75
CA VAL A 60 -3.91 -4.09 14.11
C VAL A 60 -5.04 -4.17 15.14
N LEU A 61 -6.06 -4.99 14.91
CA LEU A 61 -7.24 -5.04 15.79
C LEU A 61 -6.98 -5.71 17.15
N ILE A 62 -5.95 -6.54 17.27
CA ILE A 62 -5.58 -7.17 18.54
C ILE A 62 -4.79 -6.24 19.47
N ASN A 63 -4.11 -5.24 18.91
CA ASN A 63 -3.35 -4.25 19.66
C ASN A 63 -4.29 -3.12 20.12
N PRO A 64 -4.51 -2.92 21.43
CA PRO A 64 -5.45 -1.90 21.93
C PRO A 64 -5.10 -0.47 21.50
N LYS A 65 -3.82 -0.15 21.34
CA LYS A 65 -3.39 1.20 20.94
C LYS A 65 -3.67 1.46 19.47
N LEU A 66 -3.22 0.54 18.60
CA LEU A 66 -3.46 0.64 17.15
C LEU A 66 -4.95 0.60 16.83
N ARG A 67 -5.72 -0.25 17.54
CA ARG A 67 -7.18 -0.30 17.43
C ARG A 67 -7.83 1.03 17.83
N ALA A 68 -7.40 1.65 18.93
CA ALA A 68 -7.96 2.93 19.37
C ALA A 68 -7.63 4.07 18.40
N GLU A 69 -6.42 4.09 17.84
CA GLU A 69 -6.01 5.04 16.80
C GLU A 69 -6.87 4.84 15.53
N LEU A 70 -7.07 3.59 15.10
CA LEU A 70 -7.96 3.22 13.99
C LEU A 70 -9.44 3.57 14.25
N ASP A 71 -9.93 3.35 15.47
CA ASP A 71 -11.31 3.68 15.84
C ASP A 71 -11.51 5.21 15.86
N THR A 72 -10.52 5.96 16.37
CA THR A 72 -10.52 7.43 16.35
C THR A 72 -10.53 7.95 14.92
N PHE A 73 -9.72 7.33 14.07
CA PHE A 73 -9.64 7.59 12.64
C PHE A 73 -11.01 7.37 11.98
N TYR A 74 -11.62 6.19 12.10
CA TYR A 74 -12.95 5.93 11.52
C TYR A 74 -14.08 6.78 12.12
N ALA A 75 -14.03 7.12 13.41
CA ALA A 75 -15.07 7.89 14.08
C ALA A 75 -15.13 9.37 13.65
N ARG A 76 -14.00 9.96 13.24
CA ARG A 76 -13.96 11.32 12.68
C ARG A 76 -14.82 11.43 11.41
N PHE A 77 -14.82 10.37 10.60
CA PHE A 77 -15.44 10.38 9.27
C PHE A 77 -16.89 9.89 9.23
N GLN A 78 -17.38 9.21 10.27
CA GLN A 78 -18.79 8.82 10.36
C GLN A 78 -19.72 9.95 10.85
N LYS A 79 -19.18 11.11 11.26
CA LYS A 79 -19.94 12.15 11.96
C LYS A 79 -20.64 13.16 11.05
N GLU A 80 -20.48 13.06 9.72
CA GLU A 80 -20.89 14.10 8.77
C GLU A 80 -22.23 13.88 8.03
N THR A 81 -23.03 12.87 8.35
CA THR A 81 -24.34 12.70 7.69
C THR A 81 -25.48 12.55 8.68
N VAL A 82 -25.99 13.68 9.18
CA VAL A 82 -27.31 13.75 9.83
C VAL A 82 -28.08 14.97 9.31
N ASP A 83 -29.12 14.65 8.53
CA ASP A 83 -30.42 15.35 8.42
C ASP A 83 -30.50 16.68 7.62
N SER A 84 -30.59 16.56 6.31
CA SER A 84 -31.42 17.45 5.47
C SER A 84 -31.74 16.71 4.16
N GLY A 85 -32.89 16.97 3.53
CA GLY A 85 -33.31 16.34 2.27
C GLY A 85 -32.44 16.68 1.04
N PHE A 86 -31.18 17.05 1.24
CA PHE A 86 -30.18 17.36 0.24
C PHE A 86 -29.25 16.16 0.05
N ASP A 87 -29.23 15.61 -1.16
CA ASP A 87 -28.30 14.54 -1.53
C ASP A 87 -26.93 15.15 -1.87
N TYR A 88 -26.07 15.25 -0.85
CA TYR A 88 -24.73 15.82 -0.98
C TYR A 88 -23.88 15.08 -2.01
N ARG A 89 -24.01 13.76 -2.10
CA ARG A 89 -23.27 12.98 -3.08
C ARG A 89 -23.70 13.33 -4.50
N LEU A 90 -25.01 13.39 -4.74
CA LEU A 90 -25.54 13.77 -6.06
C LEU A 90 -25.09 15.19 -6.45
N TRP A 91 -25.02 16.11 -5.49
CA TRP A 91 -24.48 17.44 -5.71
C TRP A 91 -22.99 17.41 -6.14
N LEU A 92 -22.15 16.63 -5.45
CA LEU A 92 -20.72 16.44 -5.79
C LEU A 92 -20.53 15.83 -7.18
N VAL A 93 -21.35 14.85 -7.55
CA VAL A 93 -21.32 14.21 -8.88
C VAL A 93 -21.56 15.23 -9.99
N GLY A 94 -22.42 16.23 -9.75
CA GLY A 94 -22.71 17.31 -10.70
C GLY A 94 -21.59 18.35 -10.86
N GLN A 95 -20.61 18.36 -9.95
CA GLN A 95 -19.48 19.30 -10.01
C GLN A 95 -18.37 18.80 -10.95
N THR A 96 -17.58 19.74 -11.46
CA THR A 96 -16.49 19.46 -12.43
C THR A 96 -15.13 19.98 -11.97
N ASP A 97 -15.09 20.83 -10.94
CA ASP A 97 -13.87 21.32 -10.33
C ASP A 97 -13.18 20.24 -9.49
N LEU A 98 -11.85 20.31 -9.44
CA LEU A 98 -11.03 19.26 -8.83
C LEU A 98 -11.21 19.15 -7.32
N GLU A 99 -11.59 20.23 -6.65
CA GLU A 99 -11.87 20.24 -5.22
C GLU A 99 -13.11 19.41 -4.90
N SER A 100 -14.22 19.66 -5.60
CA SER A 100 -15.45 18.87 -5.45
C SER A 100 -15.26 17.42 -5.90
N ARG A 101 -14.47 17.14 -6.96
CA ARG A 101 -14.15 15.77 -7.33
C ARG A 101 -13.30 15.05 -6.28
N THR A 102 -12.41 15.78 -5.60
CA THR A 102 -11.62 15.25 -4.49
C THR A 102 -12.52 14.92 -3.29
N GLN A 103 -13.45 15.81 -2.95
CA GLN A 103 -14.46 15.56 -1.93
C GLN A 103 -15.37 14.38 -2.27
N LEU A 104 -15.67 14.16 -3.56
CA LEU A 104 -16.41 12.97 -4.00
C LEU A 104 -15.62 11.68 -3.74
N ILE A 105 -14.32 11.64 -4.03
CA ILE A 105 -13.47 10.49 -3.73
C ILE A 105 -13.51 10.19 -2.23
N VAL A 106 -13.27 11.21 -1.40
CA VAL A 106 -13.30 11.09 0.06
C VAL A 106 -14.68 10.59 0.52
N PHE A 107 -15.75 11.23 0.08
CA PHE A 107 -17.11 10.83 0.42
C PHE A 107 -17.37 9.36 0.08
N ASP A 108 -17.04 8.94 -1.14
CA ASP A 108 -17.29 7.59 -1.63
C ASP A 108 -16.48 6.53 -0.83
N LEU A 109 -15.24 6.84 -0.41
CA LEU A 109 -14.41 5.96 0.43
C LEU A 109 -15.07 5.62 1.78
N PHE A 110 -15.86 6.54 2.34
CA PHE A 110 -16.53 6.37 3.64
C PHE A 110 -17.98 5.86 3.54
N HIS A 111 -18.57 5.87 2.36
CA HIS A 111 -19.98 5.50 2.16
C HIS A 111 -20.18 4.12 1.51
N ASN A 112 -19.15 3.26 1.53
CA ASN A 112 -19.14 1.94 0.89
C ASN A 112 -19.23 2.02 -0.65
N LEU A 113 -18.62 3.05 -1.22
CA LEU A 113 -18.55 3.30 -2.65
C LEU A 113 -17.07 3.34 -3.08
N GLU A 114 -16.29 2.40 -2.56
CA GLU A 114 -14.84 2.37 -2.74
C GLU A 114 -14.44 2.17 -4.21
N GLU A 115 -15.26 1.44 -4.96
CA GLU A 115 -15.04 1.24 -6.39
C GLU A 115 -15.20 2.55 -7.15
N GLU A 116 -16.23 3.33 -6.83
CA GLU A 116 -16.48 4.66 -7.39
C GLU A 116 -15.37 5.65 -7.00
N ALA A 117 -14.93 5.63 -5.74
CA ALA A 117 -13.84 6.47 -5.27
C ALA A 117 -12.52 6.19 -6.02
N VAL A 118 -12.16 4.92 -6.16
CA VAL A 118 -10.95 4.50 -6.89
C VAL A 118 -11.08 4.85 -8.37
N ALA A 119 -12.23 4.59 -8.99
CA ALA A 119 -12.46 4.91 -10.40
C ALA A 119 -12.34 6.43 -10.66
N GLU A 120 -12.91 7.25 -9.79
CA GLU A 120 -12.82 8.70 -9.88
C GLU A 120 -11.39 9.19 -9.71
N TYR A 121 -10.65 8.67 -8.71
CA TYR A 121 -9.25 9.00 -8.51
C TYR A 121 -8.39 8.66 -9.73
N LEU A 122 -8.52 7.45 -10.29
CA LEU A 122 -7.78 7.03 -11.48
C LEU A 122 -8.13 7.88 -12.70
N ARG A 123 -9.41 8.24 -12.86
CA ARG A 123 -9.86 9.15 -13.91
C ARG A 123 -9.18 10.51 -13.82
N LEU A 124 -9.05 11.07 -12.61
CA LEU A 124 -8.35 12.34 -12.38
C LEU A 124 -6.85 12.21 -12.64
N ARG A 125 -6.23 11.11 -12.22
CA ARG A 125 -4.80 10.82 -12.46
C ARG A 125 -4.45 10.67 -13.94
N ALA A 126 -5.36 10.10 -14.73
CA ALA A 126 -5.19 9.95 -16.18
C ALA A 126 -5.42 11.24 -16.98
N ALA A 127 -5.91 12.31 -16.34
CA ALA A 127 -6.16 13.57 -17.02
C ALA A 127 -4.85 14.24 -17.47
N PRO A 128 -4.85 15.07 -18.54
CA PRO A 128 -3.63 15.74 -19.04
C PRO A 128 -2.94 16.67 -18.04
N LYS A 129 -3.65 17.08 -16.99
CA LYS A 129 -3.09 17.86 -15.88
C LYS A 129 -2.71 16.91 -14.76
N SER A 130 -1.47 17.00 -14.27
CA SER A 130 -0.99 16.23 -13.13
C SER A 130 -1.89 16.48 -11.91
N PHE A 131 -2.74 15.51 -11.60
CA PHE A 131 -3.57 15.53 -10.40
C PHE A 131 -2.79 14.92 -9.24
N TRP A 132 -2.76 15.64 -8.11
CA TRP A 132 -2.16 15.21 -6.86
C TRP A 132 -3.18 15.45 -5.75
N LEU A 133 -3.54 14.40 -5.02
CA LEU A 133 -4.59 14.46 -4.01
C LEU A 133 -4.26 15.48 -2.92
N SER A 134 -2.99 15.53 -2.52
CA SER A 134 -2.42 16.43 -1.51
C SER A 134 -2.58 17.93 -1.82
N LEU A 135 -2.87 18.31 -3.07
CA LEU A 135 -3.06 19.71 -3.46
C LEU A 135 -4.48 20.24 -3.20
N TYR A 136 -5.44 19.37 -2.89
CA TYR A 136 -6.87 19.71 -2.78
C TYR A 136 -7.47 19.44 -1.40
N MET A 137 -6.62 19.18 -0.41
CA MET A 137 -7.00 19.01 1.00
C MET A 137 -5.84 19.45 1.88
N ASP A 138 -6.10 19.66 3.17
CA ASP A 138 -5.01 19.94 4.09
C ASP A 138 -4.16 18.68 4.33
N ARG A 139 -3.01 18.90 4.98
CA ARG A 139 -2.05 17.83 5.20
C ARG A 139 -2.63 16.70 6.07
N GLU A 140 -3.36 17.02 7.13
CA GLU A 140 -3.85 15.98 8.07
C GLU A 140 -4.92 15.13 7.40
N ASP A 141 -5.82 15.77 6.65
CA ASP A 141 -6.81 15.11 5.79
C ASP A 141 -6.13 14.25 4.71
N PHE A 142 -5.08 14.75 4.04
CA PHE A 142 -4.33 13.96 3.07
C PHE A 142 -3.67 12.74 3.68
N MET A 143 -3.03 12.89 4.85
CA MET A 143 -2.41 11.78 5.54
C MET A 143 -3.46 10.71 5.84
N ASP A 144 -4.63 11.11 6.31
CA ASP A 144 -5.70 10.20 6.63
C ASP A 144 -6.31 9.54 5.37
N PHE A 145 -6.89 10.33 4.48
CA PHE A 145 -7.59 9.87 3.28
C PHE A 145 -6.68 9.19 2.28
N GLY A 146 -5.47 9.70 2.13
CA GLY A 146 -4.46 9.13 1.25
C GLY A 146 -4.14 7.69 1.65
N PHE A 147 -3.96 7.40 2.94
CA PHE A 147 -3.61 6.05 3.36
C PHE A 147 -4.73 5.05 3.04
N ILE A 148 -5.98 5.45 3.25
CA ILE A 148 -7.16 4.63 2.93
C ILE A 148 -7.22 4.37 1.42
N LEU A 149 -7.06 5.42 0.63
CA LEU A 149 -7.09 5.30 -0.82
C LEU A 149 -5.95 4.41 -1.32
N ALA A 150 -4.76 4.51 -0.74
CA ALA A 150 -3.63 3.64 -1.05
C ALA A 150 -3.93 2.15 -0.73
N GLU A 151 -4.60 1.86 0.38
CA GLU A 151 -5.06 0.50 0.70
C GLU A 151 -6.07 -0.02 -0.35
N GLU A 152 -7.06 0.79 -0.71
CA GLU A 152 -8.09 0.40 -1.68
C GLU A 152 -7.51 0.21 -3.10
N LEU A 153 -6.53 1.03 -3.49
CA LEU A 153 -5.77 0.88 -4.73
C LEU A 153 -4.92 -0.40 -4.72
N TYR A 154 -4.25 -0.69 -3.61
CA TYR A 154 -3.48 -1.92 -3.44
C TYR A 154 -4.38 -3.17 -3.59
N PHE A 155 -5.58 -3.18 -3.00
CA PHE A 155 -6.51 -4.30 -3.12
C PHE A 155 -7.02 -4.52 -4.54
N ARG A 156 -7.10 -3.46 -5.33
CA ARG A 156 -7.56 -3.49 -6.73
C ARG A 156 -6.42 -3.61 -7.75
N ASP A 157 -5.22 -3.99 -7.31
CA ASP A 157 -4.04 -4.17 -8.16
C ASP A 157 -3.51 -2.88 -8.84
N HIS A 158 -3.94 -1.70 -8.39
CA HIS A 158 -3.40 -0.39 -8.81
C HIS A 158 -2.13 -0.04 -8.02
N HIS A 159 -1.09 -0.86 -8.19
CA HIS A 159 0.10 -0.84 -7.33
C HIS A 159 0.95 0.43 -7.49
N TYR A 160 1.05 0.98 -8.69
CA TYR A 160 1.82 2.21 -8.92
C TYR A 160 1.15 3.40 -8.23
N GLU A 161 -0.15 3.54 -8.43
CA GLU A 161 -0.92 4.61 -7.83
C GLU A 161 -0.97 4.51 -6.31
N ALA A 162 -1.05 3.30 -5.77
CA ALA A 162 -0.89 3.07 -4.33
C ALA A 162 0.49 3.50 -3.85
N PHE A 163 1.56 3.19 -4.59
CA PHE A 163 2.91 3.61 -4.26
C PHE A 163 3.06 5.13 -4.26
N VAL A 164 2.55 5.83 -5.28
CA VAL A 164 2.64 7.30 -5.39
C VAL A 164 2.02 7.99 -4.18
N ILE A 165 0.85 7.53 -3.72
CA ILE A 165 0.22 8.10 -2.53
C ILE A 165 1.06 7.79 -1.27
N LEU A 166 1.55 6.56 -1.13
CA LEU A 166 2.37 6.18 0.03
C LEU A 166 3.70 6.94 0.09
N GLU A 167 4.31 7.20 -1.06
CA GLU A 167 5.50 8.03 -1.18
C GLU A 167 5.26 9.44 -0.62
N GLU A 168 4.21 10.11 -1.08
CA GLU A 168 3.83 11.43 -0.56
C GLU A 168 3.56 11.40 0.94
N ILE A 169 2.81 10.39 1.41
CA ILE A 169 2.50 10.21 2.84
C ILE A 169 3.79 10.04 3.67
N ILE A 170 4.72 9.20 3.21
CA ILE A 170 5.97 8.94 3.93
C ILE A 170 6.83 10.21 3.96
N TYR A 171 6.95 10.93 2.85
CA TYR A 171 7.68 12.21 2.84
C TYR A 171 7.04 13.24 3.78
N GLU A 172 5.71 13.32 3.82
CA GLU A 172 5.02 14.19 4.77
C GLU A 172 5.25 13.77 6.22
N GLU A 173 5.21 12.47 6.54
CA GLU A 173 5.53 11.97 7.89
C GLU A 173 6.96 12.34 8.30
N LEU A 174 7.93 12.17 7.39
CA LEU A 174 9.34 12.48 7.64
C LEU A 174 9.57 13.97 7.90
N LYS A 175 8.76 14.86 7.31
CA LYS A 175 8.79 16.30 7.60
C LYS A 175 8.24 16.61 9.00
N LYS A 176 7.14 15.95 9.39
CA LYS A 176 6.46 16.18 10.66
C LYS A 176 5.67 14.93 11.08
N ASN A 177 6.06 14.33 12.19
CA ASN A 177 5.38 13.14 12.72
C ASN A 177 3.87 13.38 12.87
N TYR A 178 3.07 12.53 12.25
CA TYR A 178 1.60 12.56 12.27
C TYR A 178 1.06 11.23 12.79
N PHE A 179 1.44 10.11 12.17
CA PHE A 179 0.92 8.78 12.50
C PHE A 179 1.46 8.18 13.80
N LYS A 180 2.60 8.66 14.31
CA LYS A 180 3.19 8.20 15.57
C LYS A 180 3.36 6.67 15.60
N HIS A 181 2.55 5.95 16.37
CA HIS A 181 2.63 4.50 16.51
C HIS A 181 2.05 3.73 15.33
N PHE A 182 1.26 4.38 14.48
CA PHE A 182 0.66 3.79 13.28
C PHE A 182 1.59 3.82 12.06
N PHE A 183 2.62 4.69 12.05
CA PHE A 183 3.52 4.82 10.91
C PHE A 183 4.17 3.50 10.44
N PRO A 184 4.53 2.54 11.32
CA PRO A 184 5.01 1.23 10.89
C PRO A 184 4.05 0.46 9.98
N GLU A 185 2.73 0.67 10.08
CA GLU A 185 1.75 0.03 9.17
C GLU A 185 1.80 0.66 7.77
N VAL A 186 2.03 1.98 7.67
CA VAL A 186 2.27 2.68 6.40
C VAL A 186 3.52 2.11 5.72
N LEU A 187 4.63 2.02 6.47
CA LEU A 187 5.88 1.42 5.97
C LEU A 187 5.71 -0.06 5.60
N LYS A 188 4.89 -0.81 6.33
CA LYS A 188 4.60 -2.22 6.03
C LYS A 188 3.89 -2.38 4.68
N LEU A 189 2.89 -1.55 4.39
CA LEU A 189 2.21 -1.55 3.10
C LEU A 189 3.17 -1.14 1.97
N ALA A 190 3.92 -0.05 2.15
CA ALA A 190 4.93 0.41 1.19
C ALA A 190 5.96 -0.70 0.89
N LYS A 191 6.54 -1.32 1.93
CA LYS A 191 7.45 -2.46 1.79
C LYS A 191 6.84 -3.61 0.99
N THR A 192 5.58 -3.95 1.28
CA THR A 192 4.86 -5.05 0.61
C THR A 192 4.70 -4.77 -0.89
N LEU A 193 4.35 -3.53 -1.25
CA LEU A 193 4.28 -3.06 -2.62
C LEU A 193 5.64 -3.14 -3.31
N ILE A 194 6.65 -2.51 -2.72
CA ILE A 194 7.96 -2.30 -3.32
C ILE A 194 8.69 -3.65 -3.55
N ILE A 195 8.74 -4.49 -2.52
CA ILE A 195 9.44 -5.78 -2.62
C ILE A 195 8.65 -6.80 -3.44
N GLY A 196 7.31 -6.77 -3.37
CA GLY A 196 6.47 -7.86 -3.86
C GLY A 196 5.69 -7.59 -5.15
N LYS A 197 5.33 -6.34 -5.45
CA LYS A 197 4.32 -6.00 -6.47
C LYS A 197 4.82 -5.09 -7.58
N ILE A 198 5.79 -4.21 -7.31
CA ILE A 198 6.26 -3.19 -8.26
C ILE A 198 6.85 -3.79 -9.55
N ILE A 199 7.92 -4.60 -9.48
CA ILE A 199 8.53 -5.21 -10.69
C ILE A 199 7.51 -6.01 -11.52
N PRO A 200 6.70 -6.93 -10.94
CA PRO A 200 5.76 -7.71 -11.75
C PRO A 200 4.67 -6.89 -12.43
N ALA A 201 4.43 -5.64 -12.01
CA ALA A 201 3.31 -4.84 -12.49
C ALA A 201 3.70 -3.71 -13.46
N LEU A 202 4.90 -3.12 -13.34
CA LEU A 202 5.17 -1.78 -13.90
C LEU A 202 6.30 -1.72 -14.94
N GLY A 203 7.04 -2.81 -15.17
CA GLY A 203 8.25 -2.81 -16.00
C GLY A 203 9.47 -2.25 -15.25
N ASP A 204 10.67 -2.43 -15.82
CA ASP A 204 11.92 -2.14 -15.11
C ASP A 204 12.20 -0.65 -14.91
N ASP A 205 11.83 0.22 -15.85
CA ASP A 205 12.08 1.66 -15.77
C ASP A 205 11.28 2.31 -14.62
N ILE A 206 9.97 2.09 -14.58
CA ILE A 206 9.10 2.60 -13.51
C ILE A 206 9.47 1.96 -12.17
N ALA A 207 9.83 0.67 -12.16
CA ALA A 207 10.26 0.01 -10.94
C ALA A 207 11.52 0.65 -10.34
N LEU A 208 12.48 1.05 -11.18
CA LEU A 208 13.68 1.76 -10.73
C LEU A 208 13.35 3.08 -10.06
N GLU A 209 12.48 3.90 -10.65
CA GLU A 209 12.03 5.17 -10.04
C GLU A 209 11.42 4.94 -8.65
N CYS A 210 10.54 3.94 -8.52
CA CYS A 210 9.97 3.58 -7.23
C CYS A 210 11.02 3.11 -6.22
N TYR A 211 12.02 2.33 -6.66
CA TYR A 211 13.07 1.84 -5.77
C TYR A 211 14.00 2.94 -5.30
N GLU A 212 14.35 3.88 -6.17
CA GLU A 212 15.17 5.04 -5.84
C GLU A 212 14.50 5.89 -4.77
N ALA A 213 13.22 6.24 -4.97
CA ALA A 213 12.43 6.95 -3.96
C ALA A 213 12.36 6.18 -2.62
N ALA A 214 12.15 4.87 -2.68
CA ALA A 214 12.00 4.03 -1.50
C ALA A 214 13.24 3.90 -0.62
N VAL A 215 14.45 4.22 -1.13
CA VAL A 215 15.68 4.22 -0.34
C VAL A 215 15.60 5.24 0.80
N ASP A 216 14.90 6.36 0.57
CA ASP A 216 14.78 7.47 1.52
C ASP A 216 13.61 7.33 2.50
N PHE A 217 12.84 6.24 2.42
CA PHE A 217 11.66 6.01 3.29
C PHE A 217 12.02 5.68 4.75
N GLY A 218 13.31 5.56 5.08
CA GLY A 218 13.78 5.25 6.43
C GLY A 218 13.58 3.79 6.83
N PHE A 219 13.57 2.87 5.86
CA PHE A 219 13.55 1.43 6.15
C PHE A 219 14.82 0.96 6.87
N GLU A 220 14.73 -0.21 7.53
CA GLU A 220 15.90 -0.89 8.08
C GLU A 220 16.91 -1.25 6.98
N SER A 221 18.20 -1.26 7.31
CA SER A 221 19.29 -1.57 6.38
C SER A 221 19.11 -2.90 5.65
N SER A 222 18.43 -3.88 6.26
CA SER A 222 18.12 -5.17 5.64
C SER A 222 17.15 -5.03 4.44
N ILE A 223 16.18 -4.13 4.55
CA ILE A 223 15.21 -3.82 3.50
C ILE A 223 15.87 -2.96 2.43
N THR A 224 16.59 -1.91 2.83
CA THR A 224 17.32 -1.04 1.89
C THR A 224 18.32 -1.84 1.05
N ALA A 225 18.99 -2.83 1.63
CA ALA A 225 19.85 -3.75 0.88
C ALA A 225 19.07 -4.57 -0.18
N GLU A 226 17.85 -5.01 0.15
CA GLU A 226 16.99 -5.72 -0.82
C GLU A 226 16.51 -4.78 -1.94
N LEU A 227 16.25 -3.49 -1.65
CA LEU A 227 15.93 -2.48 -2.68
C LEU A 227 17.08 -2.30 -3.68
N TYR A 228 18.30 -2.09 -3.19
CA TYR A 228 19.47 -2.00 -4.06
C TYR A 228 19.70 -3.28 -4.87
N LYS A 229 19.45 -4.45 -4.28
CA LYS A 229 19.46 -5.71 -5.04
C LYS A 229 18.42 -5.70 -6.17
N LYS A 230 17.19 -5.27 -5.90
CA LYS A 230 16.11 -5.18 -6.90
C LYS A 230 16.46 -4.21 -8.02
N MET A 231 17.01 -3.03 -7.70
CA MET A 231 17.52 -2.07 -8.69
C MET A 231 18.61 -2.69 -9.57
N GLY A 232 19.57 -3.38 -8.97
CA GLY A 232 20.63 -4.04 -9.74
C GLY A 232 20.10 -5.15 -10.65
N GLU A 233 19.09 -5.90 -10.21
CA GLU A 233 18.38 -6.88 -11.06
C GLU A 233 17.65 -6.21 -12.24
N CYS A 234 17.03 -5.03 -12.03
CA CYS A 234 16.42 -4.22 -13.08
C CYS A 234 17.46 -3.73 -14.10
N HIS A 235 18.54 -3.10 -13.64
CA HIS A 235 19.62 -2.64 -14.52
C HIS A 235 20.25 -3.77 -15.34
N LEU A 236 20.41 -4.97 -14.78
CA LEU A 236 20.84 -6.14 -15.55
C LEU A 236 19.88 -6.52 -16.68
N ARG A 237 18.57 -6.45 -16.45
CA ARG A 237 17.56 -6.74 -17.48
C ARG A 237 17.52 -5.68 -18.58
N ILE A 238 17.76 -4.41 -18.22
CA ILE A 238 17.89 -3.29 -19.16
C ILE A 238 19.21 -3.36 -19.94
N GLY A 239 20.24 -4.02 -19.40
CA GLY A 239 21.55 -4.20 -20.01
C GLY A 239 22.64 -3.28 -19.47
N ASP A 240 22.32 -2.43 -18.48
CA ASP A 240 23.29 -1.58 -17.79
C ASP A 240 24.03 -2.36 -16.70
N LYS A 241 25.10 -3.06 -17.12
CA LYS A 241 25.90 -3.88 -16.20
C LYS A 241 26.67 -3.04 -15.17
N GLU A 242 27.04 -1.81 -15.48
CA GLU A 242 27.81 -0.95 -14.58
C GLU A 242 26.95 -0.48 -13.40
N LEU A 243 25.76 0.06 -13.68
CA LEU A 243 24.80 0.45 -12.65
C LEU A 243 24.31 -0.76 -11.84
N ALA A 244 24.12 -1.91 -12.50
CA ALA A 244 23.77 -3.13 -11.79
C ALA A 244 24.81 -3.50 -10.71
N ILE A 245 26.10 -3.44 -11.04
CA ILE A 245 27.18 -3.75 -10.11
C ILE A 245 27.28 -2.69 -9.01
N HIS A 246 27.07 -1.41 -9.35
CA HIS A 246 27.01 -0.35 -8.35
C HIS A 246 25.93 -0.67 -7.30
N CYS A 247 24.71 -0.97 -7.74
CA CYS A 247 23.60 -1.33 -6.86
C CYS A 247 23.90 -2.56 -6.01
N PHE A 248 24.47 -3.62 -6.59
CA PHE A 248 24.85 -4.82 -5.85
C PHE A 248 25.94 -4.57 -4.79
N ARG A 249 26.87 -3.65 -5.03
CA ARG A 249 27.86 -3.23 -4.02
C ARG A 249 27.20 -2.50 -2.85
N GLN A 250 26.26 -1.60 -3.12
CA GLN A 250 25.48 -0.93 -2.07
C GLN A 250 24.70 -1.95 -1.23
N ALA A 251 24.05 -2.91 -1.89
CA ALA A 251 23.34 -4.00 -1.21
C ALA A 251 24.25 -4.81 -0.27
N LEU A 252 25.45 -5.20 -0.74
CA LEU A 252 26.42 -5.96 0.06
C LEU A 252 27.03 -5.13 1.20
N ALA A 253 27.21 -3.83 1.02
CA ALA A 253 27.71 -2.94 2.06
C ALA A 253 26.72 -2.86 3.24
N LEU A 254 25.42 -2.83 2.95
CA LEU A 254 24.35 -2.82 3.95
C LEU A 254 24.07 -4.21 4.54
N ASN A 255 24.16 -5.26 3.74
CA ASN A 255 23.96 -6.63 4.17
C ASN A 255 24.92 -7.60 3.45
N PRO A 256 26.08 -7.90 4.06
CA PRO A 256 27.08 -8.80 3.48
C PRO A 256 26.59 -10.24 3.25
N ARG A 257 25.49 -10.65 3.88
CA ARG A 257 24.89 -11.99 3.76
C ARG A 257 23.63 -12.01 2.89
N ILE A 258 23.37 -10.96 2.12
CA ILE A 258 22.22 -10.90 1.23
C ILE A 258 22.26 -12.06 0.22
N ARG A 259 21.14 -12.75 0.05
CA ARG A 259 21.06 -13.92 -0.84
C ARG A 259 20.97 -13.48 -2.30
N GLY A 260 21.61 -14.25 -3.17
CA GLY A 260 21.49 -14.10 -4.63
C GLY A 260 22.53 -13.17 -5.27
N ILE A 261 23.32 -12.45 -4.47
CA ILE A 261 24.44 -11.61 -4.91
C ILE A 261 25.71 -12.06 -4.18
N SER A 262 26.83 -12.12 -4.88
CA SER A 262 28.17 -12.31 -4.30
C SER A 262 29.22 -11.57 -5.13
N SER A 263 30.38 -11.28 -4.53
CA SER A 263 31.50 -10.65 -5.25
C SER A 263 31.91 -11.45 -6.48
N THR A 264 31.93 -12.78 -6.38
CA THR A 264 32.21 -13.69 -7.51
C THR A 264 31.18 -13.55 -8.63
N LYS A 265 29.89 -13.49 -8.29
CA LYS A 265 28.81 -13.35 -9.27
C LYS A 265 28.88 -12.00 -10.00
N MET A 266 29.30 -10.93 -9.31
CA MET A 266 29.54 -9.62 -9.93
C MET A 266 30.74 -9.63 -10.89
N HIS A 267 31.83 -10.30 -10.53
CA HIS A 267 32.98 -10.47 -11.43
C HIS A 267 32.59 -11.21 -12.72
N THR A 268 31.79 -12.28 -12.63
CA THR A 268 31.28 -12.98 -13.82
C THR A 268 30.40 -12.10 -14.72
N ILE A 269 29.67 -11.14 -14.16
CA ILE A 269 28.87 -10.19 -14.96
C ILE A 269 29.78 -9.28 -15.79
N LEU A 270 30.93 -8.85 -15.23
CA LEU A 270 31.94 -8.03 -15.92
C LEU A 270 32.72 -8.80 -16.98
N GLU A 271 33.02 -10.08 -16.74
CA GLU A 271 33.80 -10.91 -17.67
C GLU A 271 33.02 -11.28 -18.95
N ASN A 272 31.69 -11.15 -18.94
CA ASN A 272 30.83 -11.37 -20.11
C ASN A 272 30.55 -10.07 -20.90
N ILE A 273 31.47 -9.10 -20.84
CA ILE A 273 31.50 -7.87 -21.67
C ILE A 273 32.33 -8.16 -22.93
#